data_AF-A0A8T3VRQ2-F1
#
_entry.id   AF-A0A8T3VRQ2-F1
#
_cell.length_a   1.000
_cell.length_b   1.000
_cell.length_c   1.000
_cell.angle_alpha   90.00
_cell.angle_beta   90.00
_cell.angle_gamma   90.00
#
_symmetry.space_group_name_H-M   'P 1'
#
loop_
_entity.id
_entity.type
_entity.pdbx_description
1 polymer ?
#
loop_
_entity_poly.entity_id
_entity_poly.type
_entity_poly.pdbx_seq_one_letter_code
_entity_poly.pdbx_strand_id
1 'polypeptide(L)'
;MLVECYDKKGAEVYEIIIKQIFQDLVLGAAVDDLKAYVNPDDPVFILAIKMKKTSTVVEFGDVANFTYDKADDVTRILIDDENYLPNILNKLWRMFSRDEIYQPNRYMLELSGNQMDLENLVIDDPHSNLQRRIYDAIFRILPEGFKIIKDISTKDIVAVVATDELIMDAWVEKANEYIAELNNGM
;
A
#
# COMPACT_ATOMS: atom_id res chain seq x y z
N MET A 1 5.54 18.88 -3.93
CA MET A 1 5.43 18.32 -5.29
C MET A 1 6.32 19.11 -6.22
N LEU A 2 7.34 18.45 -6.78
CA LEU A 2 8.24 18.99 -7.78
C LEU A 2 8.29 18.04 -8.98
N VAL A 3 8.06 18.57 -10.18
CA VAL A 3 8.24 17.83 -11.45
C VAL A 3 9.38 18.49 -12.21
N GLU A 4 10.53 17.85 -12.23
CA GLU A 4 11.70 18.29 -12.98
C GLU A 4 11.65 17.73 -14.41
N CYS A 5 11.52 18.61 -15.41
CA CYS A 5 11.67 18.28 -16.82
C CYS A 5 12.36 19.45 -17.53
N TYR A 6 13.19 19.16 -18.54
CA TYR A 6 13.78 20.22 -19.36
C TYR A 6 12.71 20.94 -20.21
N ASP A 7 11.67 20.20 -20.63
CA ASP A 7 10.50 20.75 -21.29
C ASP A 7 9.45 21.18 -20.24
N LYS A 8 9.29 22.50 -20.08
CA LYS A 8 8.31 23.08 -19.18
C LYS A 8 6.89 22.62 -19.47
N LYS A 9 6.53 22.43 -20.74
CA LYS A 9 5.19 21.94 -21.10
C LYS A 9 5.02 20.48 -20.69
N GLY A 10 6.01 19.64 -20.93
CA GLY A 10 6.05 18.27 -20.43
C GLY A 10 5.88 18.19 -18.90
N ALA A 11 6.60 19.01 -18.14
CA ALA A 11 6.44 19.08 -16.69
C ALA A 11 5.00 19.43 -16.27
N GLU A 12 4.41 20.47 -16.88
CA GLU A 12 3.03 20.87 -16.60
C GLU A 12 2.02 19.76 -16.90
N VAL A 13 2.20 19.04 -18.03
CA VAL A 13 1.33 17.92 -18.41
C VAL A 13 1.41 16.79 -17.38
N TYR A 14 2.61 16.36 -16.99
CA TYR A 14 2.76 15.31 -15.99
C TYR A 14 2.27 15.75 -14.61
N GLU A 15 2.44 17.02 -14.25
CA GLU A 15 1.86 17.57 -13.02
C GLU A 15 0.34 17.44 -13.01
N ILE A 16 -0.34 17.73 -14.12
CA ILE A 16 -1.79 17.56 -14.26
C ILE A 16 -2.18 16.07 -14.16
N ILE A 17 -1.47 15.19 -14.88
CA ILE A 17 -1.74 13.74 -14.86
C ILE A 17 -1.61 13.19 -13.44
N ILE A 18 -0.52 13.50 -12.74
CA ILE A 18 -0.28 13.05 -11.36
C ILE A 18 -1.42 13.52 -10.45
N LYS A 19 -1.80 14.81 -10.53
CA LYS A 19 -2.90 15.36 -9.71
C LYS A 19 -4.23 14.66 -9.99
N GLN A 20 -4.55 14.41 -11.25
CA GLN A 20 -5.78 13.74 -11.63
C GLN A 20 -5.83 12.30 -11.10
N ILE A 21 -4.76 11.52 -11.30
CA ILE A 21 -4.67 10.15 -10.79
C ILE A 21 -4.76 10.12 -9.26
N PHE A 22 -4.13 11.07 -8.57
CA PHE A 22 -4.20 11.15 -7.11
C PHE A 22 -5.59 11.53 -6.61
N GLN A 23 -6.33 12.35 -7.36
CA GLN A 23 -7.71 12.68 -7.06
C GLN A 23 -8.62 11.47 -7.26
N ASP A 24 -8.49 10.77 -8.39
CA ASP A 24 -9.29 9.59 -8.72
C ASP A 24 -9.07 8.46 -7.70
N LEU A 25 -7.83 8.29 -7.25
CA LEU A 25 -7.47 7.29 -6.24
C LEU A 25 -7.64 7.79 -4.80
N VAL A 26 -8.05 9.04 -4.57
CA VAL A 26 -8.20 9.64 -3.22
C VAL A 26 -6.94 9.48 -2.37
N LEU A 27 -5.78 9.85 -2.93
CA LEU A 27 -4.46 9.71 -2.31
C LEU A 27 -3.90 11.00 -1.72
N GLY A 28 -4.49 12.17 -2.05
CA GLY A 28 -3.94 13.46 -1.65
C GLY A 28 -3.74 13.64 -0.15
N ALA A 29 -4.61 13.07 0.69
CA ALA A 29 -4.46 13.15 2.14
C ALA A 29 -3.36 12.23 2.70
N ALA A 30 -3.00 11.17 1.97
CA ALA A 30 -2.11 10.10 2.40
C ALA A 30 -0.67 10.24 1.86
N VAL A 31 -0.43 11.19 0.97
CA VAL A 31 0.90 11.55 0.47
C VAL A 31 1.42 12.77 1.22
N ASP A 32 2.66 12.71 1.68
CA ASP A 32 3.37 13.80 2.36
C ASP A 32 4.00 14.74 1.32
N ASP A 33 4.82 14.16 0.43
CA ASP A 33 5.43 14.89 -0.69
C ASP A 33 5.78 13.95 -1.85
N LEU A 34 6.06 14.51 -3.03
CA LEU A 34 6.48 13.76 -4.22
C LEU A 34 7.48 14.55 -5.06
N LYS A 35 8.42 13.82 -5.66
CA LYS A 35 9.32 14.31 -6.71
C LYS A 35 9.22 13.44 -7.95
N ALA A 36 9.17 14.08 -9.11
CA ALA A 36 9.19 13.41 -10.40
C ALA A 36 10.33 14.00 -11.26
N TYR A 37 10.99 13.16 -12.03
CA TYR A 37 11.93 13.57 -13.08
C TYR A 37 11.49 12.93 -14.39
N VAL A 38 11.38 13.77 -15.42
CA VAL A 38 11.02 13.33 -16.77
C VAL A 38 12.04 13.91 -17.73
N ASN A 39 12.65 13.05 -18.54
CA ASN A 39 13.50 13.48 -19.65
C ASN A 39 13.02 12.75 -20.93
N PRO A 40 12.50 13.49 -21.92
CA PRO A 40 12.19 12.90 -23.23
C PRO A 40 13.40 12.59 -24.11
N ASP A 41 14.53 13.27 -23.92
CA ASP A 41 15.73 13.10 -24.76
C ASP A 41 16.50 11.83 -24.34
N ASP A 42 16.56 11.59 -23.03
CA ASP A 42 16.97 10.33 -22.43
C ASP A 42 15.72 9.69 -21.84
N PRO A 43 15.09 8.67 -22.47
CA PRO A 43 13.72 8.24 -22.17
C PRO A 43 13.61 7.60 -20.78
N VAL A 44 13.58 8.45 -19.74
CA VAL A 44 13.55 8.08 -18.33
C VAL A 44 12.46 8.85 -17.59
N PHE A 45 11.80 8.12 -16.72
CA PHE A 45 10.77 8.60 -15.83
C PHE A 45 11.11 8.12 -14.42
N ILE A 46 11.35 9.05 -13.52
CA ILE A 46 11.62 8.76 -12.11
C ILE A 46 10.49 9.35 -11.31
N LEU A 47 9.93 8.57 -10.39
CA LEU A 47 8.88 9.02 -9.49
C LEU A 47 9.18 8.52 -8.09
N ALA A 48 9.26 9.45 -7.14
CA ALA A 48 9.43 9.17 -5.73
C ALA A 48 8.28 9.83 -4.96
N ILE A 49 7.55 9.04 -4.17
CA ILE A 49 6.39 9.48 -3.40
C ILE A 49 6.62 9.11 -1.94
N LYS A 50 6.62 10.12 -1.07
CA LYS A 50 6.66 9.93 0.38
C LYS A 50 5.23 9.81 0.91
N MET A 51 4.94 8.70 1.54
CA MET A 51 3.68 8.42 2.20
C MET A 51 3.65 9.08 3.58
N LYS A 52 2.48 9.50 4.02
CA LYS A 52 2.29 9.86 5.43
C LYS A 52 2.35 8.61 6.29
N LYS A 53 2.76 8.80 7.55
CA LYS A 53 2.67 7.75 8.56
C LYS A 53 1.22 7.29 8.70
N THR A 54 1.02 5.98 8.61
CA THR A 54 -0.27 5.34 8.84
C THR A 54 -0.41 4.92 10.30
N SER A 55 -1.61 4.51 10.69
CA SER A 55 -1.81 3.75 11.93
C SER A 55 -1.01 2.45 11.91
N THR A 56 -0.82 1.89 13.10
CA THR A 56 -0.15 0.61 13.29
C THR A 56 -0.94 -0.53 12.66
N VAL A 57 -0.24 -1.64 12.42
CA VAL A 57 -0.84 -2.92 12.06
C VAL A 57 -1.88 -3.30 13.13
N VAL A 58 -3.01 -3.84 12.68
CA VAL A 58 -4.09 -4.32 13.53
C VAL A 58 -4.11 -5.84 13.47
N GLU A 59 -3.81 -6.46 14.61
CA GLU A 59 -3.93 -7.90 14.80
C GLU A 59 -5.37 -8.26 15.19
N PHE A 60 -5.74 -9.52 15.05
CA PHE A 60 -7.12 -9.94 15.29
C PHE A 60 -7.48 -9.77 16.78
N GLY A 61 -6.54 -10.05 17.68
CA GLY A 61 -6.72 -9.84 19.12
C GLY A 61 -6.93 -8.38 19.52
N ASP A 62 -6.55 -7.41 18.68
CA ASP A 62 -6.78 -5.98 18.96
C ASP A 62 -8.26 -5.57 18.80
N VAL A 63 -9.03 -6.36 18.04
CA VAL A 63 -10.40 -6.01 17.61
C VAL A 63 -11.42 -7.11 17.92
N ALA A 64 -10.99 -8.20 18.55
CA ALA A 64 -11.84 -9.30 18.95
C ALA A 64 -11.27 -10.07 20.16
N ASN A 65 -12.19 -10.60 20.97
CA ASN A 65 -11.89 -11.45 22.11
C ASN A 65 -12.06 -12.93 21.75
N PHE A 66 -11.05 -13.75 22.07
CA PHE A 66 -11.04 -15.18 21.81
C PHE A 66 -11.31 -15.97 23.09
N THR A 67 -12.09 -17.05 22.98
CA THR A 67 -12.33 -17.97 24.09
C THR A 67 -12.41 -19.39 23.55
N TYR A 68 -11.45 -20.22 23.92
CA TYR A 68 -11.48 -21.64 23.58
C TYR A 68 -12.23 -22.45 24.64
N ASP A 69 -13.31 -23.10 24.21
CA ASP A 69 -14.10 -24.04 25.00
C ASP A 69 -13.59 -25.46 24.77
N LYS A 70 -12.92 -26.03 25.79
CA LYS A 70 -12.38 -27.40 25.73
C LYS A 70 -13.45 -28.48 25.74
N ALA A 71 -14.65 -28.19 26.25
CA ALA A 71 -15.70 -29.19 26.36
C ALA A 71 -16.34 -29.46 24.99
N ASP A 72 -16.58 -28.40 24.24
CA ASP A 72 -17.19 -28.46 22.90
C ASP A 72 -16.13 -28.52 21.78
N ASP A 73 -14.85 -28.34 22.11
CA ASP A 73 -13.72 -28.20 21.19
C ASP A 73 -13.97 -27.10 20.14
N VAL A 74 -14.39 -25.92 20.62
CA VAL A 74 -14.76 -24.77 19.78
C VAL A 74 -14.07 -23.51 20.31
N THR A 75 -13.50 -22.72 19.39
CA THR A 75 -13.04 -21.37 19.67
C THR A 75 -14.15 -20.39 19.31
N ARG A 76 -14.63 -19.64 20.32
CA ARG A 76 -15.56 -18.54 20.15
C ARG A 76 -14.79 -17.23 20.02
N ILE A 77 -15.15 -16.43 19.04
CA ILE A 77 -14.54 -15.14 18.75
C ILE A 77 -15.63 -14.09 18.82
N LEU A 78 -15.52 -13.17 19.76
CA LEU A 78 -16.41 -12.02 19.90
C LEU A 78 -15.73 -10.79 19.31
N ILE A 79 -16.33 -10.19 18.29
CA ILE A 79 -15.79 -9.04 17.58
C ILE A 79 -16.20 -7.76 18.32
N ASP A 80 -15.21 -7.00 18.76
CA ASP A 80 -15.39 -5.75 19.52
C ASP A 80 -15.51 -4.54 18.58
N ASP A 81 -14.75 -4.51 17.48
CA ASP A 81 -14.81 -3.47 16.46
C ASP A 81 -15.33 -4.01 15.12
N GLU A 82 -16.59 -3.67 14.83
CA GLU A 82 -17.29 -4.12 13.63
C GLU A 82 -16.69 -3.58 12.33
N ASN A 83 -15.93 -2.48 12.37
CA ASN A 83 -15.31 -1.91 11.17
C ASN A 83 -14.32 -2.89 10.53
N TYR A 84 -13.78 -3.82 11.31
CA TYR A 84 -12.83 -4.84 10.85
C TYR A 84 -13.49 -6.16 10.46
N LEU A 85 -14.79 -6.36 10.74
CA LEU A 85 -15.52 -7.60 10.41
C LEU A 85 -15.34 -8.03 8.94
N PRO A 86 -15.45 -7.15 7.93
CA PRO A 86 -15.22 -7.53 6.54
C PRO A 86 -13.80 -8.04 6.29
N ASN A 87 -12.78 -7.42 6.91
CA ASN A 87 -11.38 -7.83 6.77
C ASN A 87 -11.13 -9.18 7.46
N ILE A 88 -11.69 -9.35 8.66
CA ILE A 88 -11.67 -10.60 9.43
C ILE A 88 -12.24 -11.75 8.61
N LEU A 89 -13.46 -11.60 8.09
CA LEU A 89 -14.12 -12.66 7.30
C LEU A 89 -13.33 -12.99 6.02
N ASN A 90 -12.82 -11.97 5.33
CA ASN A 90 -11.99 -12.18 4.14
C ASN A 90 -10.71 -12.97 4.44
N LYS A 91 -10.09 -12.76 5.61
CA LYS A 91 -8.91 -13.50 6.04
C LYS A 91 -9.27 -14.93 6.42
N LEU A 92 -10.31 -15.11 7.22
CA LEU A 92 -10.77 -16.43 7.65
C LEU A 92 -11.21 -17.30 6.47
N TRP A 93 -11.96 -16.76 5.49
CA TRP A 93 -12.37 -17.52 4.29
C TRP A 93 -11.22 -17.96 3.38
N ARG A 94 -10.01 -17.41 3.55
CA ARG A 94 -8.82 -17.86 2.82
C ARG A 94 -8.13 -19.03 3.51
N MET A 95 -8.34 -19.17 4.82
CA MET A 95 -7.72 -20.21 5.65
C MET A 95 -8.67 -21.37 5.90
N PHE A 96 -9.97 -21.07 6.02
CA PHE A 96 -11.05 -22.00 6.31
C PHE A 96 -12.10 -21.95 5.20
N SER A 97 -12.78 -23.07 4.99
CA SER A 97 -13.95 -23.15 4.13
C SER A 97 -15.11 -22.37 4.75
N ARG A 98 -16.04 -21.87 3.92
CA ARG A 98 -17.21 -21.11 4.44
C ARG A 98 -18.04 -21.91 5.44
N ASP A 99 -18.14 -23.22 5.25
CA ASP A 99 -18.90 -24.12 6.11
C ASP A 99 -18.23 -24.39 7.47
N GLU A 100 -16.93 -24.08 7.59
CA GLU A 100 -16.15 -24.25 8.83
C GLU A 100 -16.26 -23.02 9.75
N ILE A 101 -16.83 -21.92 9.26
CA ILE A 101 -17.02 -20.68 10.01
C ILE A 101 -18.50 -20.54 10.34
N TYR A 102 -18.86 -20.84 11.58
CA TYR A 102 -20.23 -20.63 12.04
C TYR A 102 -20.38 -19.21 12.60
N GLN A 103 -21.33 -18.45 12.06
CA GLN A 103 -21.62 -17.09 12.49
C GLN A 103 -23.04 -17.02 13.09
N PRO A 104 -23.21 -17.23 14.41
CA PRO A 104 -24.53 -17.17 15.04
C PRO A 104 -25.14 -15.76 15.02
N ASN A 105 -24.30 -14.71 15.03
CA ASN A 105 -24.73 -13.32 14.87
C ASN A 105 -23.58 -12.45 14.33
N ARG A 106 -23.86 -11.16 14.08
CA ARG A 106 -22.92 -10.22 13.45
C ARG A 106 -21.58 -10.07 14.19
N TYR A 107 -21.56 -10.26 15.51
CA TYR A 107 -20.40 -10.03 16.37
C TYR A 107 -19.74 -11.32 16.83
N MET A 108 -20.26 -12.49 16.47
CA MET A 108 -19.79 -13.76 17.01
C MET A 108 -19.45 -14.72 15.89
N LEU A 109 -18.26 -15.30 15.97
CA LEU A 109 -17.80 -16.38 15.11
C LEU A 109 -17.43 -17.57 15.98
N GLU A 110 -17.71 -18.77 15.48
CA GLU A 110 -17.32 -20.02 16.10
C GLU A 110 -16.52 -20.84 15.08
N LEU A 111 -15.37 -21.32 15.51
CA LEU A 111 -14.46 -22.17 14.74
C LEU A 111 -14.20 -23.46 15.51
N SER A 112 -14.12 -24.59 14.81
CA SER A 112 -13.78 -25.87 15.43
C SER A 112 -12.30 -25.91 15.84
N GLY A 113 -12.03 -26.59 16.95
CA GLY A 113 -10.70 -26.74 17.53
C GLY A 113 -10.20 -25.50 18.28
N ASN A 114 -8.97 -25.60 18.77
CA ASN A 114 -8.24 -24.49 19.39
C ASN A 114 -7.62 -23.59 18.31
N GLN A 115 -8.13 -22.37 18.17
CA GLN A 115 -7.73 -21.37 17.17
C GLN A 115 -7.20 -20.08 17.83
N MET A 116 -6.70 -20.17 19.06
CA MET A 116 -6.20 -19.01 19.80
C MET A 116 -4.97 -18.36 19.14
N ASP A 117 -4.26 -19.08 18.27
CA ASP A 117 -3.13 -18.55 17.50
C ASP A 117 -3.55 -17.46 16.50
N LEU A 118 -4.82 -17.46 16.09
CA LEU A 118 -5.40 -16.44 15.21
C LEU A 118 -5.41 -15.04 15.85
N GLU A 119 -5.22 -14.89 17.16
CA GLU A 119 -5.10 -13.58 17.81
C GLU A 119 -4.00 -12.71 17.17
N ASN A 120 -2.87 -13.32 16.79
CA ASN A 120 -1.73 -12.62 16.19
C ASN A 120 -1.88 -12.44 14.66
N LEU A 121 -3.02 -12.82 14.09
CA LEU A 121 -3.25 -12.70 12.67
C LEU A 121 -3.44 -11.23 12.30
N VAL A 122 -2.62 -10.74 11.38
CA VAL A 122 -2.78 -9.38 10.84
C VAL A 122 -4.06 -9.28 10.01
N ILE A 123 -5.02 -8.51 10.53
CA ILE A 123 -6.33 -8.26 9.92
C ILE A 123 -6.27 -7.04 9.01
N ASP A 124 -5.60 -5.98 9.46
CA ASP A 124 -5.40 -4.79 8.65
C ASP A 124 -3.97 -4.28 8.76
N ASP A 125 -3.40 -3.94 7.60
CA ASP A 125 -2.09 -3.32 7.50
C ASP A 125 -2.25 -2.03 6.69
N PRO A 126 -2.59 -0.91 7.36
CA PRO A 126 -2.80 0.38 6.73
C PRO A 126 -1.61 0.84 5.88
N HIS A 127 -0.38 0.52 6.31
CA HIS A 127 0.84 0.90 5.59
C HIS A 127 0.93 0.15 4.26
N SER A 128 0.85 -1.18 4.29
CA SER A 128 0.91 -2.01 3.07
C SER A 128 -0.24 -1.71 2.12
N ASN A 129 -1.44 -1.43 2.66
CA ASN A 129 -2.60 -1.04 1.85
C ASN A 129 -2.38 0.30 1.14
N LEU A 130 -1.82 1.29 1.83
CA LEU A 130 -1.47 2.57 1.22
C LEU A 130 -0.38 2.38 0.16
N GLN A 131 0.68 1.64 0.48
CA GLN A 131 1.79 1.37 -0.44
C GLN A 131 1.29 0.74 -1.75
N ARG A 132 0.37 -0.24 -1.68
CA ARG A 132 -0.23 -0.86 -2.87
C ARG A 132 -1.02 0.13 -3.73
N ARG A 133 -1.75 1.07 -3.12
CA ARG A 133 -2.48 2.12 -3.84
C ARG A 133 -1.53 3.14 -4.48
N ILE A 134 -0.39 3.42 -3.84
CA ILE A 134 0.66 4.27 -4.41
C ILE A 134 1.29 3.59 -5.63
N TYR A 135 1.61 2.29 -5.57
CA TYR A 135 2.06 1.56 -6.75
C TYR A 135 1.03 1.60 -7.90
N ASP A 136 -0.25 1.39 -7.62
CA ASP A 136 -1.32 1.52 -8.64
C ASP A 136 -1.32 2.93 -9.26
N ALA A 137 -1.14 3.98 -8.46
CA ALA A 137 -1.00 5.35 -8.97
C ALA A 137 0.22 5.49 -9.90
N ILE A 138 1.40 5.01 -9.47
CA ILE A 138 2.64 5.06 -10.25
C ILE A 138 2.43 4.37 -11.61
N PHE A 139 1.90 3.15 -11.63
CA PHE A 139 1.70 2.41 -12.88
C PHE A 139 0.73 3.07 -13.86
N ARG A 140 -0.22 3.89 -13.37
CA ARG A 140 -1.10 4.69 -14.22
C ARG A 140 -0.46 5.98 -14.73
N ILE A 141 0.55 6.49 -14.02
CA ILE A 141 1.30 7.69 -14.40
C ILE A 141 2.42 7.36 -15.39
N LEU A 142 3.04 6.18 -15.26
CA LEU A 142 4.14 5.76 -16.11
C LEU A 142 3.76 5.79 -17.60
N PRO A 143 4.65 6.25 -18.49
CA PRO A 143 4.40 6.20 -19.93
C PRO A 143 4.27 4.75 -20.41
N GLU A 144 3.32 4.48 -21.31
CA GLU A 144 3.02 3.10 -21.77
C GLU A 144 4.22 2.36 -22.39
N GLY A 145 5.16 3.11 -22.99
CA GLY A 145 6.37 2.55 -23.60
C GLY A 145 7.40 2.05 -22.58
N PHE A 146 7.30 2.48 -21.32
CA PHE A 146 8.37 2.34 -20.33
C PHE A 146 8.20 1.03 -19.58
N LYS A 147 8.74 -0.04 -20.16
CA LYS A 147 8.58 -1.42 -19.67
C LYS A 147 9.69 -1.87 -18.72
N ILE A 148 10.83 -1.19 -18.73
CA ILE A 148 11.97 -1.52 -17.88
C ILE A 148 11.85 -0.67 -16.62
N ILE A 149 11.49 -1.33 -15.52
CA ILE A 149 11.14 -0.69 -14.25
C ILE A 149 12.06 -1.22 -13.16
N LYS A 150 12.69 -0.31 -12.40
CA LYS A 150 13.46 -0.61 -11.20
C LYS A 150 12.82 0.06 -10.00
N ASP A 151 12.40 -0.78 -9.07
CA ASP A 151 11.93 -0.38 -7.76
C ASP A 151 13.12 -0.16 -6.83
N ILE A 152 13.20 1.03 -6.23
CA ILE A 152 14.21 1.40 -5.23
C ILE A 152 13.55 1.96 -3.95
N SER A 153 12.30 1.57 -3.70
CA SER A 153 11.50 2.04 -2.58
C SER A 153 12.14 1.73 -1.23
N THR A 154 11.91 2.63 -0.26
CA THR A 154 12.44 2.52 1.10
C THR A 154 11.37 2.89 2.11
N LYS A 155 11.02 1.99 3.05
CA LYS A 155 10.07 2.26 4.15
C LYS A 155 8.79 2.97 3.68
N ASP A 156 8.68 4.27 3.96
CA ASP A 156 7.57 5.17 3.68
C ASP A 156 7.67 5.89 2.33
N ILE A 157 8.73 5.66 1.55
CA ILE A 157 8.93 6.24 0.22
C ILE A 157 8.84 5.13 -0.83
N VAL A 158 7.89 5.29 -1.76
CA VAL A 158 7.81 4.46 -2.96
C VAL A 158 8.52 5.17 -4.09
N ALA A 159 9.57 4.57 -4.63
CA ALA A 159 10.43 5.18 -5.65
C ALA A 159 10.72 4.22 -6.79
N VAL A 160 10.44 4.68 -8.01
CA VAL A 160 10.54 3.88 -9.23
C VAL A 160 11.30 4.65 -10.31
N VAL A 161 12.21 3.96 -10.98
CA VAL A 161 12.86 4.39 -12.22
C VAL A 161 12.28 3.55 -13.36
N ALA A 162 11.72 4.19 -14.37
CA ALA A 162 11.14 3.54 -15.54
C ALA A 162 11.75 4.12 -16.83
N THR A 163 11.92 3.26 -17.83
CA THR A 163 12.48 3.61 -19.15
C THR A 163 12.05 2.56 -20.18
N ASP A 164 12.18 2.87 -21.47
CA ASP A 164 12.08 1.91 -22.57
C ASP A 164 13.46 1.33 -22.99
N GLU A 165 14.55 1.83 -22.40
CA GLU A 165 15.94 1.39 -22.61
C GLU A 165 16.56 0.74 -21.35
N LEU A 166 17.86 0.47 -21.38
CA LEU A 166 18.60 -0.02 -20.21
C LEU A 166 18.74 1.08 -19.15
N ILE A 167 18.51 0.74 -17.89
CA ILE A 167 18.62 1.69 -16.78
C ILE A 167 20.09 2.07 -16.55
N MET A 168 20.38 3.37 -16.65
CA MET A 168 21.68 3.95 -16.33
C MET A 168 21.86 4.20 -14.84
N ASP A 169 23.09 4.09 -14.35
CA ASP A 169 23.44 4.33 -12.95
C ASP A 169 23.09 5.77 -12.51
N ALA A 170 23.31 6.76 -13.39
CA ALA A 170 22.97 8.15 -13.13
C ALA A 170 21.48 8.38 -12.81
N TRP A 171 20.57 7.59 -13.42
CA TRP A 171 19.14 7.67 -13.13
C TRP A 171 18.81 7.06 -11.77
N VAL A 172 19.53 6.02 -11.37
CA VAL A 172 19.41 5.41 -10.04
C VAL A 172 19.94 6.37 -8.98
N GLU A 173 21.06 7.05 -9.23
CA GLU A 173 21.60 8.09 -8.35
C GLU A 173 20.62 9.24 -8.16
N LYS A 174 20.07 9.80 -9.26
CA LYS A 174 19.04 10.85 -9.21
C LYS A 174 17.81 10.43 -8.40
N ALA A 175 17.38 9.18 -8.53
CA ALA A 175 16.25 8.68 -7.76
C ALA A 175 16.58 8.53 -6.26
N ASN A 176 17.81 8.15 -5.91
CA ASN A 176 18.29 8.15 -4.52
C ASN A 176 18.41 9.57 -3.93
N GLU A 177 18.80 10.57 -4.73
CA GLU A 177 18.79 11.98 -4.32
C GLU A 177 17.39 12.41 -3.91
N TYR A 178 16.36 12.08 -4.71
CA TYR A 178 14.98 12.37 -4.36
C TYR A 178 14.51 11.67 -3.08
N ILE A 179 14.90 10.41 -2.87
CA ILE A 179 14.61 9.71 -1.61
C ILE A 179 15.24 10.45 -0.42
N ALA A 180 16.49 10.91 -0.55
CA ALA A 180 17.18 11.64 0.50
C ALA A 180 16.52 13.00 0.78
N GLU A 181 16.17 13.75 -0.25
CA GLU A 181 15.48 15.04 -0.15
C GLU A 181 14.11 14.89 0.52
N LEU A 182 13.31 13.91 0.10
CA LEU A 182 12.00 13.61 0.70
C LEU A 182 12.13 13.22 2.18
N ASN A 183 13.17 12.46 2.55
CA ASN A 183 13.43 12.14 3.95
C ASN A 183 13.77 13.38 4.78
N ASN A 184 14.55 14.31 4.21
CA ASN A 184 15.01 15.51 4.89
C ASN A 184 13.99 16.68 4.85
N GLY A 185 12.91 16.55 4.07
CA GLY A 185 11.91 17.61 3.88
C GLY A 185 12.44 18.78 3.06
N MET A 186 13.33 18.51 2.09
CA MET A 186 14.00 19.48 1.22
C MET A 186 13.43 19.51 -0.19
#